data_AF-A0A967Z404-F1
#
_entry.id   AF-A0A967Z404-F1
#
_cell.length_a   1.000
_cell.length_b   1.000
_cell.length_c   1.000
_cell.angle_alpha   90.00
_cell.angle_beta   90.00
_cell.angle_gamma   90.00
#
_symmetry.space_group_name_H-M   'P 1'
#
loop_
_entity.id
_entity.type
_entity.pdbx_description
1 polymer ?
#
loop_
_entity_poly.entity_id
_entity_poly.type
_entity_poly.pdbx_seq_one_letter_code
_entity_poly.pdbx_strand_id
1 'polypeptide(L)'
;MKRSILLFVILSVTLVLNSGAQAQFPDVTIQDIQTVDPDSLAIGIDDSPFLDDTVTTRGIVVFPPGLSSSVPQGAAVVYIVDPAGGGEYSGMNVLTQANEGNLLGGFQLGDSIRVTGLIEEFEGSGDVPGSLTQLRPIQTPDLLGFVAPPEPVEIDPAEFAGT
;
A
#
# COMPACT_ATOMS: atom_id res chain seq x y z
N MET A 1 -1.83 -37.83 -42.08
CA MET A 1 -2.06 -38.16 -40.65
C MET A 1 -0.88 -37.81 -39.74
N LYS A 2 0.34 -38.34 -39.95
CA LYS A 2 1.48 -38.08 -39.04
C LYS A 2 1.92 -36.61 -38.91
N ARG A 3 1.84 -35.82 -39.99
CA ARG A 3 2.17 -34.38 -39.98
C ARG A 3 1.12 -33.50 -39.27
N SER A 4 -0.15 -33.91 -39.33
CA SER A 4 -1.28 -33.21 -38.71
C SER A 4 -1.30 -33.39 -37.19
N ILE A 5 -0.88 -34.57 -36.70
CA ILE A 5 -0.74 -34.86 -35.27
C ILE A 5 0.41 -34.06 -34.66
N LEU A 6 1.53 -33.94 -35.38
CA LEU A 6 2.69 -33.17 -34.91
C LEU A 6 2.39 -31.67 -34.77
N LEU A 7 1.65 -31.08 -35.71
CA LEU A 7 1.20 -29.69 -35.64
C LEU A 7 0.23 -29.43 -34.48
N PHE A 8 -0.66 -30.39 -34.19
CA PHE A 8 -1.62 -30.28 -33.09
C PHE A 8 -0.92 -30.35 -31.72
N VAL A 9 0.11 -31.19 -31.59
CA VAL A 9 0.93 -31.33 -30.37
C VAL A 9 1.77 -30.09 -30.11
N ILE A 10 2.40 -29.50 -31.14
CA ILE A 10 3.20 -28.28 -30.97
C ILE A 10 2.30 -27.10 -30.55
N LEU A 11 1.13 -26.96 -31.17
CA LEU A 11 0.19 -25.88 -30.85
C LEU A 11 -0.37 -25.98 -29.42
N SER A 12 -0.63 -27.20 -28.93
CA SER A 12 -1.11 -27.42 -27.55
C SER A 12 0.00 -27.24 -26.52
N VAL A 13 1.26 -27.58 -26.82
CA VAL A 13 2.40 -27.31 -25.94
C VAL A 13 2.69 -25.80 -25.84
N THR A 14 2.55 -25.03 -26.93
CA THR A 14 2.72 -23.56 -26.86
C THR A 14 1.60 -22.84 -26.12
N LEU A 15 0.39 -23.41 -26.07
CA LEU A 15 -0.75 -22.81 -25.38
C LEU A 15 -0.66 -22.99 -23.85
N VAL A 16 -0.10 -24.11 -23.38
CA VAL A 16 0.10 -24.40 -21.95
C VAL A 16 1.26 -23.59 -21.34
N LEU A 17 2.23 -23.17 -22.15
CA LEU A 17 3.35 -22.35 -21.69
C LEU A 17 2.99 -20.86 -21.46
N ASN A 18 1.84 -20.40 -21.96
CA ASN A 18 1.41 -19.00 -21.84
C ASN A 18 0.43 -18.71 -20.67
N SER A 19 -0.04 -19.73 -19.96
CA SER A 19 -1.03 -19.59 -18.87
C SER A 19 -0.47 -19.18 -17.50
N GLY A 20 0.81 -18.75 -17.43
CA GLY A 20 1.52 -18.52 -16.17
C GLY A 20 1.86 -17.07 -15.81
N ALA A 21 1.55 -16.07 -16.65
CA ALA A 21 1.82 -14.68 -16.30
C ALA A 21 0.78 -14.17 -15.29
N GLN A 22 1.04 -14.35 -13.99
CA GLN A 22 0.37 -13.55 -12.96
C GLN A 22 0.76 -12.09 -13.18
N ALA A 23 -0.21 -11.16 -13.08
CA ALA A 23 0.10 -9.74 -13.12
C ALA A 23 1.08 -9.42 -11.98
N GLN A 24 2.27 -8.93 -12.33
CA GLN A 24 3.24 -8.43 -11.36
C GLN A 24 3.06 -6.93 -11.28
N PHE A 25 2.59 -6.45 -10.12
CA PHE A 25 2.58 -5.03 -9.78
C PHE A 25 3.98 -4.62 -9.32
N PRO A 26 4.40 -3.36 -9.52
CA PRO A 26 5.68 -2.89 -9.04
C PRO A 26 5.77 -2.99 -7.51
N ASP A 27 6.87 -3.56 -7.01
CA ASP A 27 7.23 -3.51 -5.58
C ASP A 27 7.83 -2.12 -5.29
N VAL A 28 7.18 -1.32 -4.45
CA VAL A 28 7.60 0.03 -4.05
C VAL A 28 7.57 0.20 -2.53
N THR A 29 8.41 1.07 -2.00
CA THR A 29 8.39 1.39 -0.55
C THR A 29 7.28 2.39 -0.22
N ILE A 30 6.90 2.50 1.05
CA ILE A 30 5.94 3.53 1.47
C ILE A 30 6.55 4.91 1.25
N GLN A 31 7.85 5.07 1.53
CA GLN A 31 8.56 6.31 1.25
C GLN A 31 8.51 6.71 -0.24
N ASP A 32 8.67 5.76 -1.17
CA ASP A 32 8.54 6.05 -2.60
C ASP A 32 7.13 6.56 -2.93
N ILE A 33 6.10 5.94 -2.34
CA ILE A 33 4.70 6.33 -2.56
C ILE A 33 4.43 7.75 -2.04
N GLN A 34 4.99 8.11 -0.90
CA GLN A 34 4.71 9.38 -0.22
C GLN A 34 5.61 10.55 -0.67
N THR A 35 6.73 10.28 -1.34
CA THR A 35 7.69 11.32 -1.72
C THR A 35 7.32 11.96 -3.05
N VAL A 36 7.07 13.26 -3.04
CA VAL A 36 6.76 14.06 -4.23
C VAL A 36 8.00 14.80 -4.72
N ASP A 37 8.16 14.88 -6.04
CA ASP A 37 9.28 15.60 -6.65
C ASP A 37 9.22 17.12 -6.33
N PRO A 38 10.35 17.77 -5.98
CA PRO A 38 10.38 19.20 -5.69
C PRO A 38 9.85 20.09 -6.82
N ASP A 39 9.99 19.70 -8.09
CA ASP A 39 9.46 20.46 -9.23
C ASP A 39 7.93 20.40 -9.28
N SER A 40 7.33 19.26 -8.91
CA SER A 40 5.87 19.11 -8.75
C SER A 40 5.37 19.98 -7.60
N LEU A 41 6.05 19.94 -6.46
CA LEU A 41 5.72 20.78 -5.30
C LEU A 41 5.84 22.28 -5.64
N ALA A 42 6.83 22.67 -6.44
CA ALA A 42 7.04 24.06 -6.87
C ALA A 42 5.88 24.61 -7.72
N ILE A 43 5.10 23.74 -8.38
CA ILE A 43 3.89 24.10 -9.12
C ILE A 43 2.59 23.76 -8.38
N GLY A 44 2.67 23.35 -7.12
CA GLY A 44 1.54 23.08 -6.25
C GLY A 44 0.85 21.73 -6.49
N ILE A 45 1.57 20.75 -7.04
CA ILE A 45 1.13 19.36 -7.14
C ILE A 45 1.79 18.58 -5.98
N ASP A 46 0.98 18.12 -5.04
CA ASP A 46 1.39 17.39 -3.84
C ASP A 46 0.80 15.97 -3.73
N ASP A 47 0.09 15.51 -4.77
CA ASP A 47 -0.39 14.13 -4.86
C ASP A 47 0.77 13.13 -5.01
N SER A 48 0.54 11.88 -4.58
CA SER A 48 1.47 10.79 -4.79
C SER A 48 1.82 10.61 -6.28
N PRO A 49 3.10 10.34 -6.62
CA PRO A 49 3.48 9.98 -7.99
C PRO A 49 2.88 8.64 -8.46
N PHE A 50 2.25 7.88 -7.55
CA PHE A 50 1.58 6.62 -7.83
C PHE A 50 0.05 6.72 -7.77
N LEU A 51 -0.53 7.92 -7.68
CA LEU A 51 -1.99 8.10 -7.70
C LEU A 51 -2.63 7.32 -8.86
N ASP A 52 -3.68 6.56 -8.55
CA ASP A 52 -4.42 5.66 -9.45
C ASP A 52 -3.66 4.41 -9.95
N ASP A 53 -2.40 4.19 -9.51
CA ASP A 53 -1.66 2.98 -9.81
C ASP A 53 -1.92 1.87 -8.79
N THR A 54 -1.85 0.62 -9.26
CA THR A 54 -1.82 -0.56 -8.38
C THR A 54 -0.38 -0.97 -8.13
N VAL A 55 0.01 -1.01 -6.86
CA VAL A 55 1.38 -1.32 -6.42
C VAL A 55 1.38 -2.44 -5.39
N THR A 56 2.54 -3.03 -5.17
CA THR A 56 2.81 -3.90 -4.02
C THR A 56 3.77 -3.20 -3.07
N THR A 57 3.44 -3.14 -1.80
CA THR A 57 4.32 -2.60 -0.76
C THR A 57 4.37 -3.52 0.46
N ARG A 58 5.33 -3.29 1.36
CA ARG A 58 5.48 -4.04 2.60
C ARG A 58 5.50 -3.06 3.75
N GLY A 59 4.96 -3.48 4.88
CA GLY A 59 5.00 -2.65 6.08
C GLY A 59 4.80 -3.45 7.35
N ILE A 60 5.15 -2.83 8.47
CA ILE A 60 4.91 -3.32 9.82
C ILE A 60 3.66 -2.62 10.34
N VAL A 61 2.67 -3.36 10.81
CA VAL A 61 1.46 -2.81 11.42
C VAL A 61 1.83 -2.16 12.75
N VAL A 62 1.64 -0.84 12.83
CA VAL A 62 1.84 -0.06 14.08
C VAL A 62 0.53 0.46 14.66
N PHE A 63 -0.54 0.46 13.86
CA PHE A 63 -1.90 0.69 14.32
C PHE A 63 -2.82 -0.42 13.78
N PRO A 64 -3.19 -1.42 14.59
CA PRO A 64 -4.05 -2.51 14.16
C PRO A 64 -5.51 -2.06 13.93
N PRO A 65 -6.31 -2.87 13.22
CA PRO A 65 -7.69 -2.51 12.89
C PRO A 65 -8.58 -2.51 14.13
N GLY A 66 -9.71 -1.81 14.05
CA GLY A 66 -10.71 -1.74 15.12
C GLY A 66 -10.38 -0.78 16.27
N LEU A 67 -9.24 -0.08 16.21
CA LEU A 67 -8.87 0.95 17.18
C LEU A 67 -9.35 2.35 16.80
N SER A 68 -9.65 2.61 15.53
CA SER A 68 -10.15 3.91 15.06
C SER A 68 -11.68 3.98 15.14
N SER A 69 -12.20 5.01 15.84
CA SER A 69 -13.64 5.31 15.89
C SER A 69 -14.16 6.12 14.71
N SER A 70 -13.25 6.63 13.86
CA SER A 70 -13.58 7.46 12.70
C SER A 70 -13.80 6.67 11.41
N VAL A 71 -13.65 5.34 11.46
CA VAL A 71 -13.84 4.47 10.31
C VAL A 71 -15.31 4.05 10.22
N PRO A 72 -15.98 4.21 9.06
CA PRO A 72 -17.37 3.79 8.88
C PRO A 72 -17.59 2.32 9.25
N GLN A 73 -18.79 1.99 9.73
CA GLN A 73 -19.12 0.60 10.04
C GLN A 73 -18.93 -0.30 8.80
N GLY A 74 -18.16 -1.37 8.96
CA GLY A 74 -17.84 -2.31 7.89
C GLY A 74 -16.55 -1.99 7.13
N ALA A 75 -16.01 -0.78 7.26
CA ALA A 75 -14.67 -0.42 6.80
C ALA A 75 -13.62 -0.80 7.86
N ALA A 76 -12.35 -0.86 7.46
CA ALA A 76 -11.23 -1.10 8.35
C ALA A 76 -10.04 -0.25 7.92
N VAL A 77 -9.21 0.14 8.89
CA VAL A 77 -7.95 0.83 8.63
C VAL A 77 -6.85 0.16 9.45
N VAL A 78 -5.67 0.02 8.86
CA VAL A 78 -4.43 -0.21 9.60
C VAL A 78 -3.43 0.87 9.22
N TYR A 79 -2.54 1.22 10.14
CA TYR A 79 -1.38 2.05 9.82
C TYR A 79 -0.15 1.16 9.76
N ILE A 80 0.56 1.22 8.64
CA ILE A 80 1.80 0.49 8.44
C ILE A 80 2.97 1.46 8.27
N VAL A 81 4.17 1.00 8.64
CA VAL A 81 5.43 1.72 8.43
C VAL A 81 6.44 0.86 7.68
N ASP A 82 7.34 1.48 6.93
CA ASP A 82 8.34 0.77 6.14
C ASP A 82 9.16 -0.18 7.03
N PRO A 83 9.44 -1.43 6.59
CA PRO A 83 10.21 -2.38 7.37
C PRO A 83 11.67 -1.95 7.64
N ALA A 84 12.21 -1.05 6.81
CA ALA A 84 13.52 -0.45 7.03
C ALA A 84 13.51 0.60 8.16
N GLY A 85 12.33 1.07 8.58
CA GLY A 85 12.09 1.90 9.77
C GLY A 85 11.86 3.39 9.51
N GLY A 86 10.81 3.93 10.16
CA GLY A 86 10.77 5.18 10.97
C GLY A 86 11.19 6.54 10.42
N GLY A 87 11.62 6.65 9.17
CA GLY A 87 11.99 7.92 8.54
C GLY A 87 10.80 8.81 8.18
N GLU A 88 11.08 10.05 7.77
CA GLU A 88 10.05 10.92 7.18
C GLU A 88 9.32 10.20 6.05
N TYR A 89 8.00 10.36 6.01
CA TYR A 89 7.15 9.80 4.95
C TYR A 89 7.16 8.25 4.84
N SER A 90 7.59 7.53 5.88
CA SER A 90 7.66 6.06 5.87
C SER A 90 6.39 5.34 6.32
N GLY A 91 5.32 6.08 6.63
CA GLY A 91 4.06 5.54 7.16
C GLY A 91 2.87 5.79 6.24
N MET A 92 1.90 4.87 6.25
CA MET A 92 0.74 4.94 5.37
C MET A 92 -0.50 4.26 5.97
N ASN A 93 -1.66 4.85 5.69
CA ASN A 93 -2.95 4.23 5.91
C ASN A 93 -3.22 3.16 4.86
N VAL A 94 -3.58 1.96 5.30
CA VAL A 94 -4.20 0.94 4.46
C VAL A 94 -5.66 0.84 4.85
N LEU A 95 -6.56 1.11 3.92
CA LEU A 95 -7.99 1.27 4.21
C LEU A 95 -8.85 0.41 3.28
N THR A 96 -9.81 -0.31 3.86
CA THR A 96 -10.88 -0.98 3.12
C THR A 96 -12.20 -0.26 3.32
N GLN A 97 -12.97 -0.10 2.26
CA GLN A 97 -14.31 0.47 2.31
C GLN A 97 -15.33 -0.54 2.86
N ALA A 98 -16.49 -0.04 3.30
CA ALA A 98 -17.51 -0.86 3.95
C ALA A 98 -18.09 -1.99 3.07
N ASN A 99 -18.05 -1.82 1.75
CA ASN A 99 -18.53 -2.78 0.75
C ASN A 99 -17.48 -3.80 0.29
N GLU A 100 -16.23 -3.68 0.74
CA GLU A 100 -15.09 -4.51 0.27
C GLU A 100 -14.84 -5.72 1.17
N GLY A 101 -15.59 -5.83 2.28
CA GLY A 101 -15.36 -6.82 3.32
C GLY A 101 -14.16 -6.48 4.20
N ASN A 102 -13.95 -7.27 5.25
CA ASN A 102 -12.89 -7.03 6.22
C ASN A 102 -11.56 -7.66 5.75
N LEU A 103 -10.93 -7.11 4.70
CA LEU A 103 -9.64 -7.62 4.19
C LEU A 103 -8.49 -7.42 5.18
N LEU A 104 -8.64 -6.46 6.10
CA LEU A 104 -7.64 -6.11 7.10
C LEU A 104 -7.90 -6.78 8.45
N GLY A 105 -8.95 -7.60 8.56
CA GLY A 105 -9.34 -8.22 9.80
C GLY A 105 -8.29 -9.17 10.35
N GLY A 106 -7.95 -9.00 11.63
CA GLY A 106 -7.10 -9.95 12.35
C GLY A 106 -5.61 -9.62 12.37
N PHE A 107 -5.16 -8.58 11.65
CA PHE A 107 -3.80 -8.08 11.83
C PHE A 107 -3.60 -7.46 13.21
N GLN A 108 -2.38 -7.59 13.74
CA GLN A 108 -1.99 -7.16 15.07
C GLN A 108 -0.79 -6.23 15.00
N LEU A 109 -0.56 -5.48 16.09
CA LEU A 109 0.64 -4.68 16.27
C LEU A 109 1.89 -5.57 16.07
N GLY A 110 2.78 -5.16 15.16
CA GLY A 110 4.02 -5.89 14.84
C GLY A 110 3.89 -6.90 13.70
N ASP A 111 2.70 -7.13 13.14
CA ASP A 111 2.59 -7.97 11.95
C ASP A 111 3.32 -7.30 10.77
N SER A 112 4.23 -8.03 10.15
CA SER A 112 4.83 -7.65 8.88
C SER A 112 3.98 -8.18 7.75
N ILE A 113 3.46 -7.29 6.91
CA ILE A 113 2.52 -7.62 5.85
C ILE A 113 3.02 -7.18 4.48
N ARG A 114 2.60 -7.88 3.42
CA ARG A 114 2.67 -7.42 2.03
C ARG A 114 1.28 -7.05 1.56
N VAL A 115 1.12 -5.82 1.09
CA VAL A 115 -0.15 -5.31 0.59
C VAL A 115 -0.02 -5.06 -0.91
N THR A 116 -0.96 -5.59 -1.67
CA THR A 116 -1.18 -5.19 -3.08
C THR A 116 -2.46 -4.40 -3.14
N GLY A 117 -2.41 -3.18 -3.66
CA GLY A 117 -3.54 -2.27 -3.63
C GLY A 117 -3.40 -1.08 -4.56
N LEU A 118 -4.51 -0.36 -4.70
CA LEU A 118 -4.59 0.89 -5.45
C LEU A 118 -4.16 2.04 -4.54
N ILE A 119 -3.28 2.93 -5.04
CA ILE A 119 -2.97 4.19 -4.37
C ILE A 119 -4.06 5.21 -4.68
N GLU A 120 -4.57 5.82 -3.62
CA GLU A 120 -5.63 6.82 -3.70
C GLU A 120 -5.28 8.03 -2.86
N GLU A 121 -5.86 9.16 -3.23
CA GLU A 121 -5.85 10.36 -2.43
C GLU A 121 -7.18 10.52 -1.69
N PHE A 122 -7.12 10.62 -0.36
CA PHE A 122 -8.27 11.01 0.43
C PHE A 122 -8.32 12.53 0.50
N GLU A 123 -9.19 13.14 -0.31
CA GLU A 123 -9.40 14.58 -0.30
C GLU A 123 -9.93 15.04 1.08
N GLY A 124 -9.28 16.06 1.65
CA GLY A 124 -9.80 16.77 2.80
C GLY A 124 -11.20 17.33 2.54
N SER A 125 -12.09 17.25 3.52
CA SER A 125 -13.41 17.88 3.43
C SER A 125 -13.37 19.31 3.98
N GLY A 126 -14.00 20.27 3.29
CA GLY A 126 -14.17 21.65 3.77
C GLY A 126 -12.97 22.55 3.45
N ASP A 127 -12.52 23.33 4.44
CA ASP A 127 -11.44 24.32 4.31
C ASP A 127 -10.03 23.76 4.59
N VAL A 128 -9.88 22.43 4.66
CA VAL A 128 -8.57 21.79 4.84
C VAL A 128 -8.03 21.44 3.45
N PRO A 129 -7.15 22.28 2.85
CA PRO A 129 -6.47 21.92 1.62
C PRO A 129 -5.53 20.73 1.89
N GLY A 130 -5.47 19.81 0.94
CA GLY A 130 -4.59 18.66 0.97
C GLY A 130 -5.32 17.34 0.77
N SER A 131 -4.64 16.44 0.07
CA SER A 131 -4.96 15.04 -0.09
C SER A 131 -4.10 14.22 0.88
N LEU A 132 -4.66 13.13 1.43
CA LEU A 132 -3.90 12.14 2.18
C LEU A 132 -3.74 10.89 1.34
N THR A 133 -2.51 10.54 0.99
CA THR A 133 -2.22 9.32 0.25
C THR A 133 -2.50 8.09 1.11
N GLN A 134 -3.30 7.18 0.56
CA GLN A 134 -3.70 5.94 1.20
C GLN A 134 -3.64 4.76 0.22
N LEU A 135 -3.55 3.55 0.77
CA LEU A 135 -3.53 2.32 0.00
C LEU A 135 -4.82 1.54 0.21
N ARG A 136 -5.58 1.31 -0.87
CA ARG A 136 -6.75 0.44 -0.86
C ARG A 136 -6.39 -0.96 -1.31
N PRO A 137 -6.37 -1.97 -0.41
CA PRO A 137 -5.98 -3.32 -0.78
C PRO A 137 -7.02 -3.94 -1.72
N ILE A 138 -6.57 -4.59 -2.79
CA ILE A 138 -7.45 -5.27 -3.76
C ILE A 138 -7.65 -6.76 -3.43
N GLN A 139 -6.94 -7.25 -2.41
CA GLN A 139 -6.99 -8.61 -1.89
C GLN A 139 -6.53 -8.59 -0.42
N THR A 140 -6.78 -9.69 0.31
CA THR A 140 -6.23 -9.85 1.67
C THR A 140 -4.70 -9.75 1.64
N PRO A 141 -4.08 -8.86 2.45
CA PRO A 141 -2.62 -8.78 2.55
C PRO A 141 -1.98 -10.10 3.01
N ASP A 142 -0.77 -10.38 2.54
CA ASP A 142 -0.02 -11.54 3.00
C ASP A 142 0.63 -11.25 4.36
N LEU A 143 0.45 -12.12 5.34
CA LEU A 143 1.25 -12.10 6.57
C LEU A 143 2.62 -12.71 6.29
N LEU A 144 3.67 -11.90 6.45
CA LEU A 144 5.07 -12.30 6.25
C LEU A 144 5.74 -12.78 7.53
N GLY A 145 5.22 -12.36 8.69
CA GLY A 145 5.73 -12.72 10.00
C GLY A 145 5.49 -11.62 11.03
N PHE A 146 6.28 -11.63 12.10
CA PHE A 146 6.20 -10.67 13.18
C PHE A 146 7.54 -9.93 13.34
N VAL A 147 7.47 -8.61 13.44
CA VAL A 147 8.61 -7.72 13.66
C VAL A 147 8.21 -6.70 14.73
N ALA A 148 9.08 -6.45 15.69
CA ALA A 148 8.82 -5.38 16.66
C ALA A 148 8.64 -4.04 15.92
N PRO A 149 7.58 -3.27 16.23
CA PRO A 149 7.42 -1.92 15.69
C PRO A 149 8.70 -1.08 15.88
N PRO A 150 9.03 -0.16 14.96
CA PRO A 150 10.12 0.77 15.19
C PRO A 150 9.83 1.62 16.43
N GLU A 151 10.88 1.90 17.21
CA GLU A 151 10.79 2.81 18.36
C GLU A 151 10.36 4.22 17.89
N PRO A 152 9.51 4.92 18.66
CA PRO A 152 9.17 6.30 18.35
C PRO A 152 10.41 7.18 18.26
N VAL A 153 10.44 8.09 17.28
CA VAL A 153 11.45 9.15 17.21
C VAL A 153 11.01 10.29 18.12
N GLU A 154 11.78 10.54 19.18
CA GLU A 154 11.56 11.73 20.02
C GLU A 154 12.08 12.97 19.29
N ILE A 155 11.19 13.94 19.06
CA ILE A 155 11.53 15.26 18.53
C ILE A 155 11.29 16.29 19.64
N ASP A 156 12.27 17.13 19.93
CA ASP A 156 12.09 18.25 20.86
C ASP A 156 11.30 19.36 20.16
N PRO A 157 10.09 19.74 20.63
CA PRO A 157 9.33 20.82 20.03
C PRO A 157 10.10 22.15 19.95
N ALA A 158 11.10 22.36 20.81
CA ALA A 158 11.95 23.54 20.77
C ALA A 158 12.79 23.66 19.48
N GLU A 159 13.06 22.54 18.78
CA GLU A 159 13.75 22.55 17.49
C GLU A 159 12.93 23.26 16.40
N PHE A 160 11.60 23.32 16.54
CA PHE A 160 10.72 24.06 15.63
C PHE A 160 10.51 25.53 16.04
N ALA A 161 10.94 25.94 17.23
CA ALA A 161 10.74 27.29 17.75
C ALA A 161 11.83 28.30 17.31
N GLY A 162 12.79 27.86 16.47
CA GLY A 162 14.00 28.60 16.13
C GLY A 162 14.03 29.32 14.78
N THR A 163 12.90 29.46 14.07
CA THR A 163 12.82 30.20 12.79
C THR A 163 12.18 31.57 12.95
#